data_AF-A0A8C7KBG5-F1
#
_entry.id   AF-A0A8C7KBG5-F1
#
_cell.length_a   1.000
_cell.length_b   1.000
_cell.length_c   1.000
_cell.angle_alpha   90.00
_cell.angle_beta   90.00
_cell.angle_gamma   90.00
#
_symmetry.space_group_name_H-M   'P 1'
#
loop_
_entity.id
_entity.type
_entity.pdbx_description
1 polymer ?
#
loop_
_entity_poly.entity_id
_entity_poly.type
_entity_poly.pdbx_seq_one_letter_code
_entity_poly.pdbx_strand_id
1 'polypeptide(L)' 'MDGFDLNSSENADASELQRMIAIEQQKAQFQAQVHNFTDVCWDKCMEGSPSSKLDSRTETCLVNCVDQLCFIL' A
#
# COMPACT_ATOMS: atom_id res chain seq x y z
N MET A 1 -6.40 0.96 48.61
CA MET A 1 -7.35 0.66 47.53
C MET A 1 -7.47 1.91 46.69
N ASP A 2 -6.91 2.08 45.49
CA ASP A 2 -5.95 1.33 44.68
C ASP A 2 -5.26 2.40 43.84
N GLY A 3 -3.95 2.59 44.02
CA GLY A 3 -3.26 3.74 43.45
C GLY A 3 -1.85 3.33 43.09
N PHE A 4 -1.59 3.32 41.78
CA PHE A 4 -0.27 3.15 41.14
C PHE A 4 0.15 1.72 40.76
N ASP A 5 -0.64 1.05 39.92
CA ASP A 5 -0.18 -0.08 39.07
C ASP A 5 -0.40 0.20 37.55
N LEU A 6 -0.69 1.45 37.16
CA LEU A 6 -0.97 1.81 35.75
C LEU A 6 0.30 2.09 34.92
N ASN A 7 1.41 2.46 35.56
CA ASN A 7 2.62 2.93 34.85
C ASN A 7 3.40 1.83 34.10
N SER A 8 3.28 0.56 34.52
CA SER A 8 3.98 -0.55 33.88
C SER A 8 3.20 -1.12 32.68
N SER A 9 1.86 -1.16 32.78
CA SER A 9 0.99 -1.58 31.66
C SER A 9 0.91 -0.49 30.59
N GLU A 10 0.73 0.79 30.94
CA GLU A 10 0.67 1.88 29.96
C GLU A 10 1.93 1.99 29.10
N ASN A 11 3.12 1.74 29.65
CA ASN A 11 4.35 1.77 28.86
C ASN A 11 4.46 0.58 27.89
N ALA A 12 4.04 -0.62 28.32
CA ALA A 12 4.00 -1.79 27.46
C ALA A 12 2.97 -1.60 26.33
N ASP A 13 1.77 -1.13 26.68
CA ASP A 13 0.67 -0.85 25.74
C ASP A 13 1.03 0.31 24.78
N ALA A 14 1.70 1.36 25.26
CA ALA A 14 2.17 2.45 24.41
C ALA A 14 3.27 2.00 23.43
N SER A 15 4.16 1.10 23.84
CA SER A 15 5.21 0.56 22.97
C SER A 15 4.64 -0.34 21.86
N GLU A 16 3.62 -1.14 22.17
CA GLU A 16 2.90 -1.96 21.20
C GLU A 16 2.09 -1.08 20.23
N LEU A 17 1.42 -0.04 20.74
CA LEU A 17 0.71 0.93 19.92
C LEU A 17 1.65 1.68 18.96
N GLN A 18 2.82 2.11 19.42
CA GLN A 18 3.83 2.75 18.57
C GLN A 18 4.33 1.81 17.46
N ARG A 19 4.52 0.52 17.78
CA ARG A 19 4.88 -0.50 16.79
C ARG A 19 3.78 -0.69 15.75
N MET A 20 2.52 -0.78 16.17
CA MET A 20 1.36 -0.85 15.27
C MET A 20 1.31 0.39 14.37
N ILE A 21 1.43 1.60 14.92
CA ILE A 21 1.46 2.83 14.13
C ILE A 21 2.56 2.79 13.05
N ALA A 22 3.75 2.30 13.38
CA ALA A 22 4.85 2.21 12.42
C ALA A 22 4.53 1.23 11.27
N ILE A 23 3.95 0.07 11.58
CA ILE A 23 3.52 -0.93 10.58
C ILE A 23 2.41 -0.36 9.69
N GLU A 24 1.42 0.30 10.28
CA GLU A 24 0.29 0.89 9.59
C GLU A 24 0.74 2.03 8.67
N GLN A 25 1.71 2.83 9.10
CA GLN A 25 2.32 3.88 8.27
C GLN A 25 3.03 3.29 7.05
N GLN A 26 3.83 2.23 7.24
CA GLN A 26 4.49 1.55 6.12
C GLN A 26 3.46 0.96 5.14
N LYS A 27 2.40 0.36 5.68
CA LYS A 27 1.31 -0.17 4.86
C LYS A 27 0.58 0.92 4.09
N ALA A 28 0.30 2.06 4.71
CA ALA A 28 -0.34 3.20 4.06
C ALA A 28 0.53 3.77 2.94
N GLN A 29 1.84 3.90 3.15
CA GLN A 29 2.80 4.33 2.12
C GLN A 29 2.85 3.35 0.94
N PHE A 30 2.87 2.05 1.21
CA PHE A 30 2.84 1.03 0.16
C PHE A 30 1.51 1.08 -0.61
N GLN A 31 0.38 1.19 0.08
CA GLN A 31 -0.93 1.30 -0.56
C GLN A 31 -1.01 2.55 -1.44
N ALA A 32 -0.49 3.69 -1.00
CA ALA A 32 -0.44 4.90 -1.80
C ALA A 32 0.37 4.72 -3.09
N GLN A 33 1.51 4.01 -3.01
CA GLN A 33 2.31 3.67 -4.20
C GLN A 33 1.55 2.75 -5.15
N VAL A 34 0.90 1.70 -4.64
CA VAL A 34 0.08 0.79 -5.46
C VAL A 34 -1.06 1.55 -6.16
N HIS A 35 -1.74 2.47 -5.46
CA HIS A 35 -2.77 3.31 -6.07
C HIS A 35 -2.21 4.17 -7.20
N ASN A 36 -1.08 4.84 -6.97
CA ASN A 36 -0.42 5.63 -8.00
C ASN A 36 -0.02 4.80 -9.23
N PHE A 37 0.57 3.62 -9.03
CA PHE A 37 0.89 2.72 -10.13
C PHE A 37 -0.34 2.26 -10.90
N THR A 38 -1.42 1.98 -10.17
CA THR A 38 -2.69 1.58 -10.76
C THR A 38 -3.23 2.70 -11.64
N ASP A 39 -3.31 3.94 -11.15
CA ASP A 39 -3.84 5.08 -11.91
C ASP A 39 -3.01 5.34 -13.18
N VAL A 40 -1.68 5.43 -13.05
CA VAL A 40 -0.80 5.73 -14.19
C VAL A 40 -0.83 4.61 -15.23
N CYS A 41 -0.76 3.35 -14.80
CA CYS A 41 -0.75 2.22 -15.73
C CYS A 41 -2.14 1.95 -16.32
N TRP A 42 -3.20 2.28 -15.59
CA TRP A 42 -4.55 2.27 -16.11
C TRP A 42 -4.69 3.25 -17.28
N ASP A 43 -4.34 4.51 -17.08
CA ASP A 43 -4.45 5.54 -18.12
C ASP A 43 -3.59 5.23 -19.36
N LYS A 44 -2.45 4.56 -19.18
CA LYS A 44 -1.54 4.21 -20.28
C LYS A 44 -1.94 2.95 -21.05
N CYS A 45 -2.43 1.93 -20.36
CA CYS A 45 -2.62 0.59 -20.94
C CYS A 45 -4.08 0.27 -21.26
N MET A 46 -5.05 0.93 -20.62
CA MET A 46 -6.47 0.72 -20.87
C MET A 46 -6.99 1.65 -21.97
N GLU A 47 -6.97 1.17 -23.21
CA GLU A 47 -7.67 1.83 -24.32
C GLU A 47 -9.09 1.26 -24.50
N GLY A 48 -10.10 1.99 -24.01
CA GLY A 48 -11.51 1.66 -24.18
C GLY A 48 -12.15 0.92 -23.00
N SER A 49 -13.38 0.42 -23.20
CA SER A 49 -14.11 -0.28 -22.15
C SER A 49 -13.48 -1.65 -21.87
N PRO A 50 -13.14 -1.99 -20.62
CA PRO A 50 -12.63 -3.32 -20.28
C PRO A 50 -13.63 -4.39 -20.71
N SER A 51 -13.17 -5.32 -21.53
CA SER A 51 -13.87 -6.58 -21.73
C SER A 51 -13.83 -7.38 -20.42
N SER A 52 -14.63 -8.45 -20.32
CA SER A 52 -14.65 -9.32 -19.12
C SER A 52 -13.29 -9.98 -18.80
N LYS A 53 -12.33 -9.87 -19.73
CA LYS A 53 -10.95 -10.32 -19.58
C LYS A 53 -10.00 -9.27 -20.16
N LEU A 54 -8.87 -9.09 -19.50
CA LEU A 54 -7.74 -8.37 -20.07
C LEU A 54 -7.24 -9.15 -21.28
N ASP A 55 -7.04 -8.47 -22.39
CA ASP A 55 -6.37 -9.05 -23.55
C ASP A 55 -4.85 -9.14 -23.29
N SER A 56 -4.18 -10.03 -24.01
CA SER A 56 -2.75 -10.29 -23.82
C SER A 56 -1.86 -9.05 -24.04
N ARG A 57 -2.28 -8.09 -24.88
CA ARG A 57 -1.54 -6.84 -25.08
C ARG A 57 -1.66 -5.94 -23.85
N THR A 58 -2.86 -5.79 -23.30
CA THR A 58 -3.09 -5.01 -22.07
C THR A 58 -2.34 -5.63 -20.88
N GLU A 59 -2.37 -6.96 -20.73
CA GLU A 59 -1.60 -7.67 -19.70
C GLU A 59 -0.10 -7.39 -19.81
N THR A 60 0.46 -7.52 -21.03
CA THR A 60 1.88 -7.24 -21.29
C THR A 60 2.20 -5.76 -21.03
N CYS A 61 1.31 -4.83 -21.39
CA CYS A 61 1.49 -3.40 -21.14
C CYS A 61 1.56 -3.10 -19.64
N LEU A 62 0.63 -3.65 -18.84
CA LEU A 62 0.57 -3.43 -17.40
C LEU A 62 1.85 -3.93 -16.71
N VAL A 63 2.34 -5.12 -17.07
CA VAL A 63 3.60 -5.67 -16.51
C VAL A 63 4.77 -4.74 -16.80
N ASN A 64 4.92 -4.29 -18.06
CA ASN A 64 6.01 -3.38 -18.43
C ASN A 64 5.86 -1.98 -17.81
N CYS A 65 4.63 -1.50 -17.61
CA CYS A 65 4.38 -0.20 -17.02
C CYS A 65 4.79 -0.15 -15.54
N VAL A 66 4.40 -1.17 -14.77
CA VAL A 66 4.74 -1.26 -13.35
C VAL A 66 6.24 -1.47 -13.15
N ASP A 67 6.87 -2.35 -13.95
CA ASP A 67 8.31 -2.62 -13.86
C ASP A 67 9.13 -1.32 -14.02
N GLN A 68 8.81 -0.50 -15.03
CA GLN A 68 9.50 0.77 -15.25
C GLN A 68 9.26 1.83 -14.16
N LEU A 69 8.05 1.89 -13.59
CA LEU A 69 7.76 2.83 -12.50
C LEU A 69 8.44 2.41 -11.18
N CYS A 70 8.56 1.11 -10.93
CA CYS A 70 9.19 0.56 -9.74
C CYS A 70 10.70 0.84 -9.68
N PHE A 71 11.37 1.02 -10.82
CA PHE A 71 12.80 1.35 -10.87
C PHE A 71 13.14 2.83 -10.55
N ILE A 72 12.16 3.74 -10.60
CA ILE A 72 12.39 5.20 -10.48
C ILE A 72 12.06 5.71 -9.05
N LEU A 73 11.29 4.94 -8.28
CA LEU A 73 11.01 5.18 -6.85
C LEU A 73 11.93 4.33 -5.97
#